data_AF-A0AAX0KWY1-F1
#
_entry.id   AF-A0AAX0KWY1-F1
#
_cell.length_a   1.000
_cell.length_b   1.000
_cell.length_c   1.000
_cell.angle_alpha   90.00
_cell.angle_beta   90.00
_cell.angle_gamma   90.00
#
_symmetry.space_group_name_H-M   'P 1'
#
loop_
_entity.id
_entity.type
_entity.pdbx_description
1 polymer ?
#
loop_
_entity_poly.entity_id
_entity_poly.type
_entity_poly.pdbx_seq_one_letter_code
_entity_poly.pdbx_strand_id
1 'polypeptide(L)'
;MSLDRRRFLIALAGTVPLASLTPGFARAADSAAPSDAFLSVSRAICGNDSLSKETAARIEKLLSEEDAGFANKLDGLVKAFDGKDRAAAIDGLSDDQTTLALSIAKPWYLGFTGSPSARILKDDAEFATFLEAQALTKVSDIVPLQTYPSGGAGWWEAVPEGVDASDLPEEATSWEYQPKSSYELQDPDPAWLAYAKGEADSVDAARKAQGAGSGGGSGAKAGANGSPNPASNSDSQQEAQ
;
A
#
# COMPACT_ATOMS: atom_id res chain seq x y z
N MET A 1 14.59 23.85 -2.80
CA MET A 1 13.24 23.34 -2.47
C MET A 1 13.11 21.96 -3.11
N SER A 2 13.18 20.90 -2.31
CA SER A 2 13.24 19.48 -2.70
C SER A 2 12.62 18.64 -1.56
N LEU A 3 12.01 17.51 -1.88
CA LEU A 3 11.18 16.69 -0.98
C LEU A 3 11.93 16.16 0.26
N ASP A 4 11.13 15.87 1.29
CA ASP A 4 11.46 15.98 2.71
C ASP A 4 11.81 14.63 3.39
N ARG A 5 12.81 14.66 4.27
CA ARG A 5 13.43 13.52 4.99
C ARG A 5 12.49 12.82 5.98
N ARG A 6 11.31 13.38 6.26
CA ARG A 6 10.29 12.75 7.12
C ARG A 6 9.57 11.58 6.43
N ARG A 7 9.51 11.57 5.09
CA ARG A 7 9.03 10.44 4.26
C ARG A 7 10.06 9.30 4.15
N PHE A 8 11.32 9.61 4.44
CA PHE A 8 12.42 8.66 4.49
C PHE A 8 12.48 7.88 5.83
N LEU A 9 11.96 8.44 6.94
CA LEU A 9 11.87 7.75 8.24
C LEU A 9 10.64 6.84 8.44
N ILE A 10 9.66 6.86 7.51
CA ILE A 10 8.71 5.73 7.31
C ILE A 10 9.43 4.53 6.67
N ALA A 11 10.60 4.74 6.08
CA ALA A 11 11.37 3.71 5.38
C ALA A 11 12.35 2.91 6.26
N LEU A 12 12.25 2.90 7.61
CA LEU A 12 13.17 2.09 8.41
C LEU A 12 12.70 1.56 9.78
N ALA A 13 11.76 2.20 10.47
CA ALA A 13 11.47 1.86 11.86
C ALA A 13 10.49 0.69 11.99
N GLY A 14 10.95 -0.42 12.59
CA GLY A 14 10.08 -1.49 13.11
C GLY A 14 10.66 -2.89 12.98
N THR A 15 11.87 -3.13 13.47
CA THR A 15 12.48 -4.47 13.53
C THR A 15 12.20 -5.14 14.87
N VAL A 16 11.44 -6.25 14.84
CA VAL A 16 11.48 -7.32 15.84
C VAL A 16 11.86 -8.60 15.09
N PRO A 17 12.93 -9.33 15.44
CA PRO A 17 13.24 -10.58 14.79
C PRO A 17 12.42 -11.69 15.43
N LEU A 18 11.34 -12.15 14.76
CA LEU A 18 10.82 -13.49 15.00
C LEU A 18 11.53 -14.46 14.07
N ALA A 19 12.38 -15.31 14.65
CA ALA A 19 12.95 -16.45 13.97
C ALA A 19 11.84 -17.49 13.71
N SER A 20 11.28 -17.50 12.50
CA SER A 20 10.33 -18.53 12.06
C SER A 20 11.08 -19.60 11.27
N LEU A 21 11.04 -20.84 11.77
CA LEU A 21 11.49 -22.05 11.08
C LEU A 21 10.52 -22.35 9.92
N THR A 22 10.94 -22.17 8.68
CA THR A 22 10.20 -22.58 7.49
C THR A 22 10.70 -23.94 6.97
N PRO A 23 9.83 -24.92 6.70
CA PRO A 23 10.21 -26.18 6.06
C PRO A 23 10.53 -25.91 4.57
N GLY A 24 11.72 -26.33 4.15
CA GLY A 24 12.24 -26.07 2.81
C GLY A 24 11.57 -26.90 1.73
N PHE A 25 10.84 -26.24 0.83
CA PHE A 25 10.55 -26.77 -0.50
C PHE A 25 11.71 -26.37 -1.40
N ALA A 26 12.55 -27.35 -1.78
CA ALA A 26 13.64 -27.12 -2.72
C ALA A 26 13.06 -26.77 -4.10
N ARG A 27 13.24 -25.51 -4.52
CA ARG A 27 12.95 -25.04 -5.89
C ARG A 27 14.24 -25.17 -6.69
N ALA A 28 14.14 -25.64 -7.93
CA ALA A 28 15.31 -25.88 -8.77
C ALA A 28 16.03 -24.55 -9.07
N ALA A 29 17.17 -24.32 -8.43
CA ALA A 29 18.02 -23.16 -8.65
C ALA A 29 19.03 -23.48 -9.76
N ASP A 30 18.70 -23.10 -11.00
CA ASP A 30 19.71 -22.89 -12.04
C ASP A 30 19.98 -21.38 -12.13
N SER A 31 20.39 -20.81 -11.01
CA SER A 31 20.80 -19.42 -10.90
C SER A 31 22.20 -19.42 -10.32
N ALA A 32 23.15 -18.85 -11.06
CA ALA A 32 24.48 -18.58 -10.55
C ALA A 32 24.38 -17.85 -9.20
N ALA A 33 25.31 -18.11 -8.29
CA ALA A 33 25.32 -17.43 -7.00
C ALA A 33 25.29 -15.90 -7.20
N PRO A 34 24.58 -15.14 -6.35
CA PRO A 34 24.60 -13.69 -6.46
C PRO A 34 26.01 -13.19 -6.22
N SER A 35 26.35 -12.02 -6.75
CA SER A 35 27.55 -11.33 -6.30
C SER A 35 27.41 -10.97 -4.82
N ASP A 36 28.51 -11.14 -4.07
CA ASP A 36 28.55 -10.75 -2.67
C ASP A 36 28.29 -9.24 -2.50
N ALA A 37 28.70 -8.44 -3.50
CA ALA A 37 28.44 -7.01 -3.60
C ALA A 37 26.93 -6.72 -3.65
N PHE A 38 26.20 -7.38 -4.54
CA PHE A 38 24.75 -7.20 -4.68
C PHE A 38 24.01 -7.58 -3.39
N LEU A 39 24.36 -8.72 -2.78
CA LEU A 39 23.72 -9.16 -1.55
C LEU A 39 24.01 -8.21 -0.38
N SER A 40 25.26 -7.75 -0.24
CA SER A 40 25.65 -6.78 0.78
C SER A 40 24.88 -5.47 0.66
N VAL A 41 24.82 -4.90 -0.54
CA VAL A 41 24.08 -3.66 -0.82
C VAL A 41 22.58 -3.87 -0.63
N SER A 42 22.02 -5.00 -1.05
CA SER A 42 20.60 -5.32 -0.85
C SER A 42 20.22 -5.36 0.63
N ARG A 43 21.06 -5.98 1.48
CA ARG A 43 20.86 -6.01 2.94
C ARG A 43 20.95 -4.62 3.54
N ALA A 44 21.96 -3.85 3.13
CA ALA A 44 22.13 -2.48 3.60
C ALA A 44 20.94 -1.59 3.21
N ILE A 45 20.44 -1.66 1.97
CA ILE A 45 19.28 -0.88 1.52
C ILE A 45 18.01 -1.34 2.23
N CYS A 46 17.76 -2.64 2.31
CA CYS A 46 16.52 -3.16 2.90
C CYS A 46 16.52 -3.11 4.44
N GLY A 47 17.68 -2.99 5.08
CA GLY A 47 17.79 -3.08 6.54
C GLY A 47 17.44 -4.47 7.07
N ASN A 48 17.69 -5.51 6.29
CA ASN A 48 17.39 -6.89 6.63
C ASN A 48 18.59 -7.77 6.28
N ASP A 49 19.24 -8.38 7.26
CA ASP A 49 20.41 -9.25 7.03
C ASP A 49 20.03 -10.65 6.55
N SER A 50 18.76 -11.03 6.72
CA SER A 50 18.20 -12.36 6.45
C SER A 50 17.80 -12.59 4.99
N LEU A 51 18.21 -11.70 4.06
CA LEU A 51 17.88 -11.86 2.63
C LEU A 51 18.47 -13.15 2.05
N SER A 52 17.66 -13.89 1.31
CA SER A 52 18.04 -15.17 0.73
C SER A 52 19.00 -14.97 -0.45
N LYS A 53 19.98 -15.87 -0.56
CA LYS A 53 20.94 -15.83 -1.68
C LYS A 53 20.28 -16.20 -3.01
N GLU A 54 19.29 -17.08 -2.98
CA GLU A 54 18.58 -17.53 -4.18
C GLU A 54 17.75 -16.41 -4.80
N THR A 55 16.95 -15.70 -3.99
CA THR A 55 16.19 -14.54 -4.49
C THR A 55 17.13 -13.41 -4.90
N ALA A 56 18.23 -13.20 -4.18
CA ALA A 56 19.23 -12.22 -4.57
C ALA A 56 19.82 -12.51 -5.95
N ALA A 57 20.19 -13.77 -6.24
CA ALA A 57 20.71 -14.15 -7.56
C ALA A 57 19.70 -13.89 -8.67
N ARG A 58 18.43 -14.21 -8.40
CA ARG A 58 17.35 -14.02 -9.37
C ARG A 58 17.12 -12.55 -9.66
N ILE A 59 17.09 -11.70 -8.63
CA ILE A 59 16.92 -10.26 -8.78
C ILE A 59 18.11 -9.66 -9.53
N GLU A 60 19.34 -10.00 -9.15
CA GLU A 60 20.55 -9.49 -9.81
C GLU A 60 20.58 -9.84 -11.30
N LYS A 61 20.20 -11.07 -11.65
CA LYS A 61 20.05 -11.48 -13.04
C LYS A 61 19.04 -10.61 -13.79
N LEU A 62 17.83 -10.46 -13.25
CA LEU A 62 16.77 -9.68 -13.89
C LEU A 62 17.17 -8.21 -14.09
N LEU A 63 17.80 -7.59 -13.08
CA LEU A 63 18.27 -6.20 -13.16
C LEU A 63 19.42 -6.04 -14.17
N SER A 64 20.28 -7.05 -14.30
CA SER A 64 21.37 -7.03 -15.29
C SER A 64 20.86 -7.23 -16.72
N GLU A 65 19.75 -7.97 -16.90
CA GLU A 65 19.08 -8.13 -18.19
C GLU A 65 18.33 -6.84 -18.61
N GLU A 66 17.78 -6.10 -17.64
CA GLU A 66 17.12 -4.80 -17.86
C GLU A 66 18.12 -3.69 -18.20
N ASP A 67 19.29 -3.66 -17.53
CA ASP A 67 20.31 -2.64 -17.72
C ASP A 67 21.72 -3.24 -17.86
N ALA A 68 22.27 -3.20 -19.08
CA ALA A 68 23.62 -3.67 -19.37
C ALA A 68 24.72 -2.92 -18.57
N GLY A 69 24.43 -1.73 -18.05
CA GLY A 69 25.33 -0.95 -17.19
C GLY A 69 25.20 -1.25 -15.70
N PHE A 70 24.32 -2.17 -15.30
CA PHE A 70 23.96 -2.43 -13.90
C PHE A 70 25.17 -2.70 -13.01
N ALA A 71 26.09 -3.56 -13.44
CA ALA A 71 27.28 -3.92 -12.65
C ALA A 71 28.15 -2.69 -12.28
N ASN A 72 28.37 -1.79 -13.25
CA ASN A 72 29.15 -0.57 -13.00
C ASN A 72 28.43 0.39 -12.03
N LYS A 73 27.09 0.47 -12.15
CA LYS A 73 26.27 1.28 -11.25
C LYS A 73 26.25 0.70 -9.83
N LEU A 74 26.19 -0.63 -9.72
CA LEU A 74 26.27 -1.36 -8.45
C LEU A 74 27.62 -1.09 -7.76
N ASP A 75 28.75 -1.13 -8.47
CA ASP A 75 30.06 -0.78 -7.90
C ASP A 75 30.10 0.65 -7.36
N GLY A 76 29.45 1.58 -8.05
CA GLY A 76 29.27 2.96 -7.56
C GLY A 76 28.46 3.02 -6.27
N LEU A 77 27.45 2.17 -6.13
CA LEU A 77 26.61 2.09 -4.94
C LEU A 77 27.35 1.41 -3.78
N VAL A 78 28.11 0.33 -4.03
CA VAL A 78 28.98 -0.32 -3.03
C VAL A 78 29.93 0.70 -2.40
N LYS A 79 30.60 1.52 -3.23
CA LYS A 79 31.48 2.60 -2.76
C LYS A 79 30.74 3.67 -1.94
N ALA A 80 29.47 3.91 -2.22
CA ALA A 80 28.68 4.87 -1.47
C ALA A 80 28.39 4.41 -0.03
N PHE A 81 28.26 3.09 0.15
CA PHE A 81 28.02 2.43 1.45
C PHE A 81 29.31 2.06 2.21
N ASP A 82 30.46 2.01 1.54
CA ASP A 82 31.73 1.58 2.13
C ASP A 82 32.13 2.43 3.36
N GLY A 83 32.39 1.76 4.48
CA GLY A 83 32.82 2.38 5.74
C GLY A 83 31.81 3.34 6.41
N LYS A 84 30.56 3.42 5.93
CA LYS A 84 29.54 4.32 6.48
C LYS A 84 28.45 3.56 7.23
N ASP A 85 27.87 4.22 8.22
CA ASP A 85 26.59 3.79 8.78
C ASP A 85 25.48 3.85 7.70
N ARG A 86 24.51 2.95 7.78
CA ARG A 86 23.41 2.83 6.80
C ARG A 86 22.68 4.14 6.60
N ALA A 87 22.32 4.86 7.67
CA ALA A 87 21.57 6.11 7.54
C ALA A 87 22.38 7.17 6.80
N ALA A 88 23.67 7.31 7.17
CA ALA A 88 24.59 8.24 6.53
C ALA A 88 24.89 7.87 5.06
N ALA A 89 24.96 6.57 4.74
CA ALA A 89 25.14 6.10 3.38
C ALA A 89 23.95 6.47 2.49
N ILE A 90 22.72 6.24 2.97
CA ILE A 90 21.53 6.53 2.19
C ILE A 90 21.30 8.04 2.03
N ASP A 91 21.51 8.83 3.08
CA ASP A 91 21.40 10.30 3.01
C ASP A 91 22.41 10.94 2.06
N GLY A 92 23.52 10.24 1.79
CA GLY A 92 24.62 10.71 0.93
C GLY A 92 24.55 10.22 -0.53
N LEU A 93 23.51 9.49 -0.92
CA LEU A 93 23.35 9.01 -2.30
C LEU A 93 23.04 10.17 -3.25
N SER A 94 23.60 10.10 -4.47
CA SER A 94 23.13 10.96 -5.57
C SER A 94 21.72 10.54 -6.03
N ASP A 95 21.08 11.35 -6.86
CA ASP A 95 19.75 11.04 -7.41
C ASP A 95 19.77 9.74 -8.24
N ASP A 96 20.81 9.53 -9.05
CA ASP A 96 20.99 8.30 -9.85
C ASP A 96 21.21 7.07 -8.95
N GLN A 97 22.00 7.22 -7.88
CA GLN A 97 22.25 6.14 -6.92
C GLN A 97 21.00 5.83 -6.11
N THR A 98 20.20 6.85 -5.77
CA THR A 98 18.91 6.69 -5.10
C THR A 98 17.94 5.93 -5.99
N THR A 99 17.89 6.28 -7.27
CA THR A 99 17.06 5.58 -8.27
C THR A 99 17.46 4.11 -8.40
N LEU A 100 18.76 3.82 -8.47
CA LEU A 100 19.27 2.44 -8.46
C LEU A 100 18.96 1.71 -7.15
N ALA A 101 19.13 2.37 -6.01
CA ALA A 101 18.82 1.76 -4.72
C ALA A 101 17.34 1.39 -4.62
N LEU A 102 16.45 2.23 -5.16
CA LEU A 102 15.02 1.94 -5.26
C LEU A 102 14.71 0.80 -6.24
N SER A 103 15.39 0.73 -7.38
CA SER A 103 15.21 -0.39 -8.32
C SER A 103 15.67 -1.72 -7.72
N ILE A 104 16.70 -1.72 -6.88
CA ILE A 104 17.13 -2.89 -6.10
C ILE A 104 16.12 -3.21 -4.98
N ALA A 105 15.63 -2.22 -4.24
CA ALA A 105 14.69 -2.43 -3.14
C ALA A 105 13.31 -2.92 -3.61
N LYS A 106 12.84 -2.45 -4.75
CA LYS A 106 11.52 -2.76 -5.31
C LYS A 106 11.21 -4.27 -5.37
N PRO A 107 12.03 -5.13 -5.99
CA PRO A 107 11.76 -6.57 -6.04
C PRO A 107 11.83 -7.25 -4.67
N TRP A 108 12.63 -6.73 -3.72
CA TRP A 108 12.64 -7.23 -2.35
C TRP A 108 11.35 -6.91 -1.59
N TYR A 109 10.74 -5.75 -1.85
CA TYR A 109 9.50 -5.36 -1.18
C TYR A 109 8.26 -5.92 -1.88
N LEU A 110 8.20 -5.87 -3.21
CA LEU A 110 7.01 -6.18 -4.01
C LEU A 110 7.07 -7.53 -4.72
N GLY A 111 8.26 -8.13 -4.85
CA GLY A 111 8.41 -9.44 -5.48
C GLY A 111 8.63 -9.43 -6.99
N PHE A 112 8.74 -8.27 -7.65
CA PHE A 112 8.98 -8.16 -9.09
C PHE A 112 9.89 -6.97 -9.45
N THR A 113 10.58 -7.06 -10.59
CA THR A 113 11.28 -5.95 -11.26
C THR A 113 10.39 -5.34 -12.35
N GLY A 114 10.84 -4.29 -13.05
CA GLY A 114 10.02 -3.61 -14.06
C GLY A 114 8.77 -2.96 -13.48
N SER A 115 7.78 -2.61 -14.31
CA SER A 115 6.58 -1.88 -13.92
C SER A 115 5.30 -2.55 -14.45
N PRO A 116 4.57 -3.31 -13.61
CA PRO A 116 3.39 -4.02 -14.06
C PRO A 116 2.31 -3.04 -14.50
N SER A 117 1.65 -3.34 -15.60
CA SER A 117 0.61 -2.48 -16.17
C SER A 117 -0.64 -3.28 -16.50
N ALA A 118 -1.73 -2.96 -15.79
CA ALA A 118 -3.03 -3.57 -16.03
C ALA A 118 -3.69 -3.14 -17.36
N ARG A 119 -3.04 -2.28 -18.15
CA ARG A 119 -3.61 -1.65 -19.37
C ARG A 119 -3.00 -2.16 -20.66
N ILE A 120 -1.91 -2.92 -20.60
CA ILE A 120 -1.20 -3.44 -21.78
C ILE A 120 -1.02 -4.95 -21.66
N LEU A 121 -1.00 -5.63 -22.81
CA LEU A 121 -0.91 -7.10 -22.88
C LEU A 121 0.46 -7.65 -22.48
N LYS A 122 1.51 -6.84 -22.61
CA LYS A 122 2.88 -7.20 -22.26
C LYS A 122 3.55 -5.98 -21.64
N ASP A 123 3.95 -6.12 -20.39
CA ASP A 123 4.79 -5.15 -19.68
C ASP A 123 6.22 -5.69 -19.55
N ASP A 124 7.06 -4.95 -18.83
CA ASP A 124 8.44 -5.28 -18.49
C ASP A 124 8.57 -5.92 -17.10
N ALA A 125 7.44 -6.28 -16.47
CA ALA A 125 7.46 -6.77 -15.10
C ALA A 125 7.89 -8.24 -15.05
N GLU A 126 9.05 -8.49 -14.44
CA GLU A 126 9.56 -9.85 -14.26
C GLU A 126 9.43 -10.27 -12.80
N PHE A 127 8.87 -11.46 -12.60
CA PHE A 127 8.58 -11.97 -11.27
C PHE A 127 9.84 -12.50 -10.60
N ALA A 128 10.21 -11.95 -9.45
CA ALA A 128 11.35 -12.39 -8.66
C ALA A 128 10.95 -13.39 -7.57
N THR A 129 10.04 -13.02 -6.67
CA THR A 129 9.62 -13.84 -5.52
C THR A 129 8.21 -13.50 -5.04
N PHE A 130 7.50 -14.47 -4.47
CA PHE A 130 6.21 -14.25 -3.81
C PHE A 130 6.34 -14.25 -2.29
N LEU A 131 6.89 -15.35 -1.76
CA LEU A 131 6.89 -15.65 -0.34
C LEU A 131 7.90 -14.82 0.45
N GLU A 132 8.93 -14.31 -0.23
CA GLU A 132 10.00 -13.51 0.40
C GLU A 132 9.83 -12.00 0.17
N ALA A 133 8.69 -11.57 -0.38
CA ALA A 133 8.38 -10.17 -0.57
C ALA A 133 8.15 -9.49 0.80
N GLN A 134 9.03 -8.55 1.17
CA GLN A 134 9.06 -7.96 2.50
C GLN A 134 7.81 -7.16 2.84
N ALA A 135 7.10 -6.60 1.85
CA ALA A 135 5.85 -5.89 2.11
C ALA A 135 4.82 -6.80 2.78
N LEU A 136 4.76 -8.08 2.38
CA LEU A 136 3.86 -9.07 2.96
C LEU A 136 4.42 -9.65 4.27
N THR A 137 5.73 -9.91 4.33
CA THR A 137 6.35 -10.45 5.55
C THR A 137 6.18 -9.52 6.75
N LYS A 138 6.27 -8.20 6.54
CA LYS A 138 6.17 -7.19 7.61
C LYS A 138 4.78 -7.05 8.23
N VAL A 139 3.74 -7.53 7.55
CA VAL A 139 2.33 -7.47 8.02
C VAL A 139 1.72 -8.86 8.15
N SER A 140 2.55 -9.90 8.15
CA SER A 140 2.12 -11.30 8.09
C SER A 140 1.40 -11.81 9.35
N ASP A 141 1.48 -11.03 10.43
CA ASP A 141 0.74 -11.20 11.68
C ASP A 141 -0.73 -10.78 11.58
N ILE A 142 -1.03 -9.79 10.73
CA ILE A 142 -2.37 -9.23 10.55
C ILE A 142 -3.00 -9.67 9.22
N VAL A 143 -2.21 -9.62 8.15
CA VAL A 143 -2.66 -9.92 6.79
C VAL A 143 -2.01 -11.22 6.34
N PRO A 144 -2.78 -12.30 6.16
CA PRO A 144 -2.21 -13.53 5.63
C PRO A 144 -1.70 -13.33 4.21
N LEU A 145 -0.70 -14.12 3.84
CA LEU A 145 -0.27 -14.20 2.46
C LEU A 145 -1.44 -14.76 1.62
N GLN A 146 -1.73 -14.10 0.49
CA GLN A 146 -2.77 -14.55 -0.42
C GLN A 146 -2.47 -16.00 -0.84
N THR A 147 -3.48 -16.87 -0.82
CA THR A 147 -3.35 -18.33 -1.05
C THR A 147 -2.69 -19.13 0.09
N TYR A 148 -2.14 -18.47 1.12
CA TYR A 148 -1.50 -19.09 2.28
C TYR A 148 -2.01 -18.50 3.62
N PRO A 149 -3.29 -18.73 3.98
CA PRO A 149 -3.79 -18.32 5.29
C PRO A 149 -3.04 -19.06 6.39
N SER A 150 -2.39 -18.31 7.28
CA SER A 150 -1.67 -18.83 8.46
C SER A 150 -2.60 -19.03 9.66
N GLY A 151 -3.73 -18.32 9.71
CA GLY A 151 -4.72 -18.39 10.78
C GLY A 151 -5.71 -19.54 10.63
N GLY A 152 -6.26 -20.00 11.76
CA GLY A 152 -7.42 -20.88 11.77
C GLY A 152 -8.66 -20.21 11.16
N ALA A 153 -9.72 -20.99 10.92
CA ALA A 153 -11.00 -20.42 10.49
C ALA A 153 -11.46 -19.31 11.47
N GLY A 154 -11.94 -18.17 10.94
CA GLY A 154 -12.37 -17.04 11.76
C GLY A 154 -11.24 -16.13 12.27
N TRP A 155 -9.99 -16.28 11.80
CA TRP A 155 -8.88 -15.40 12.23
C TRP A 155 -9.16 -13.90 12.04
N TRP A 156 -10.01 -13.55 11.06
CA TRP A 156 -10.40 -12.18 10.73
C TRP A 156 -11.44 -11.58 11.67
N GLU A 157 -12.02 -12.35 12.60
CA GLU A 157 -13.02 -11.86 13.56
C GLU A 157 -12.40 -11.00 14.66
N ALA A 158 -11.14 -11.27 15.01
CA ALA A 158 -10.43 -10.51 16.02
C ALA A 158 -9.99 -9.15 15.47
N VAL A 159 -10.33 -8.08 16.19
CA VAL A 159 -9.84 -6.73 15.87
C VAL A 159 -8.32 -6.69 16.08
N PRO A 160 -7.53 -6.26 15.09
CA PRO A 160 -6.08 -6.13 15.24
C PRO A 160 -5.70 -5.15 16.35
N GLU A 161 -4.56 -5.38 16.99
CA GLU A 161 -4.05 -4.48 18.03
C GLU A 161 -3.85 -3.05 17.47
N GLY A 162 -4.35 -2.05 18.19
CA GLY A 162 -4.26 -0.64 17.79
C GLY A 162 -5.37 -0.14 16.85
N VAL A 163 -6.33 -0.99 16.48
CA VAL A 163 -7.55 -0.57 15.76
C VAL A 163 -8.69 -0.36 16.76
N ASP A 164 -9.25 0.85 16.79
CA ASP A 164 -10.49 1.12 17.52
C ASP A 164 -11.69 0.72 16.65
N ALA A 165 -12.43 -0.27 17.11
CA ALA A 165 -13.62 -0.79 16.45
C ALA A 165 -14.90 -0.47 17.22
N SER A 166 -14.86 0.46 18.19
CA SER A 166 -16.02 0.83 19.01
C SER A 166 -17.17 1.46 18.23
N ASP A 167 -16.89 2.01 17.04
CA ASP A 167 -17.90 2.55 16.12
C ASP A 167 -18.61 1.46 15.29
N LEU A 168 -18.17 0.20 15.35
CA LEU A 168 -18.86 -0.89 14.67
C LEU A 168 -20.18 -1.20 15.42
N PRO A 169 -21.31 -1.32 14.70
CA PRO A 169 -22.55 -1.77 15.32
C PRO A 169 -22.38 -3.15 15.96
N GLU A 170 -23.07 -3.42 17.07
CA GLU A 170 -22.98 -4.70 17.79
C GLU A 170 -23.31 -5.90 16.87
N GLU A 171 -24.13 -5.69 15.84
CA GLU A 171 -24.50 -6.72 14.88
C GLU A 171 -23.43 -6.99 13.81
N ALA A 172 -22.35 -6.19 13.72
CA ALA A 172 -21.36 -6.29 12.64
C ALA A 172 -20.66 -7.66 12.53
N THR A 173 -20.66 -8.45 13.61
CA THR A 173 -20.10 -9.81 13.65
C THR A 173 -21.12 -10.89 13.29
N SER A 174 -22.38 -10.53 13.02
CA SER A 174 -23.45 -11.46 12.63
C SER A 174 -23.52 -11.63 11.11
N TRP A 175 -23.75 -12.86 10.65
CA TRP A 175 -24.07 -13.15 9.25
C TRP A 175 -25.38 -12.47 8.77
N GLU A 176 -26.25 -12.06 9.69
CA GLU A 176 -27.50 -11.36 9.40
C GLU A 176 -27.30 -9.87 9.17
N TYR A 177 -26.17 -9.31 9.61
CA TYR A 177 -25.87 -7.90 9.39
C TYR A 177 -25.54 -7.66 7.93
N GLN A 178 -26.45 -6.98 7.25
CA GLN A 178 -26.17 -6.37 5.97
C GLN A 178 -25.85 -4.90 6.21
N PRO A 179 -24.67 -4.41 5.80
CA PRO A 179 -24.45 -2.97 5.73
C PRO A 179 -25.60 -2.36 4.92
N LYS A 180 -26.13 -1.22 5.40
CA LYS A 180 -27.28 -0.57 4.74
C LYS A 180 -27.04 -0.49 3.23
N SER A 181 -27.97 -1.01 2.45
CA SER A 181 -27.87 -1.11 0.98
C SER A 181 -27.80 0.27 0.30
N SER A 182 -28.20 1.31 1.02
CA SER A 182 -28.00 2.71 0.65
C SER A 182 -27.10 3.40 1.67
N TYR A 183 -25.97 3.89 1.17
CA TYR A 183 -25.26 4.98 1.81
C TYR A 183 -25.76 6.25 1.14
N GLU A 184 -26.32 7.16 1.93
CA GLU A 184 -26.49 8.53 1.46
C GLU A 184 -25.08 9.11 1.40
N LEU A 185 -24.49 9.07 0.21
CA LEU A 185 -23.20 9.71 -0.03
C LEU A 185 -23.38 11.17 0.33
N GLN A 186 -22.68 11.61 1.39
CA GLN A 186 -22.69 13.01 1.76
C GLN A 186 -22.23 13.81 0.55
N ASP A 187 -22.99 14.84 0.17
CA ASP A 187 -22.60 15.70 -0.94
C ASP A 187 -21.17 16.21 -0.71
N PRO A 188 -20.30 16.16 -1.73
CA PRO A 188 -18.92 16.59 -1.57
C PRO A 188 -18.87 18.05 -1.11
N ASP A 189 -17.90 18.39 -0.25
CA ASP A 189 -17.68 19.76 0.22
C ASP A 189 -17.70 20.72 -0.99
N PRO A 190 -18.60 21.72 -1.01
CA PRO A 190 -18.76 22.62 -2.16
C PRO A 190 -17.46 23.37 -2.49
N ALA A 191 -16.57 23.60 -1.53
CA ALA A 191 -15.27 24.19 -1.78
C ALA A 191 -14.30 23.23 -2.47
N TRP A 192 -14.36 21.95 -2.10
CA TRP A 192 -13.62 20.89 -2.80
C TRP A 192 -14.15 20.71 -4.23
N LEU A 193 -15.48 20.76 -4.41
CA LEU A 193 -16.10 20.62 -5.73
C LEU A 193 -15.71 21.76 -6.69
N ALA A 194 -15.68 23.00 -6.20
CA ALA A 194 -15.23 24.15 -6.98
C ALA A 194 -13.75 24.04 -7.40
N TYR A 195 -12.89 23.60 -6.49
CA TYR A 195 -11.49 23.30 -6.82
C TYR A 195 -11.37 22.18 -7.86
N ALA A 196 -12.07 21.06 -7.66
CA ALA A 196 -12.03 19.91 -8.56
C ALA A 196 -12.55 20.23 -9.98
N LYS A 197 -13.48 21.19 -10.10
CA LYS A 197 -13.99 21.70 -11.38
C LYS A 197 -13.09 22.78 -12.03
N GLY A 198 -12.02 23.20 -11.36
CA GLY A 198 -11.15 24.28 -11.83
C GLY A 198 -11.75 25.68 -11.68
N GLU A 199 -12.79 25.83 -10.87
CA GLU A 199 -13.43 27.13 -10.57
C GLU A 199 -12.68 27.92 -9.48
N ALA A 200 -11.75 27.28 -8.78
CA ALA A 200 -10.88 27.90 -7.78
C ALA A 200 -9.48 27.27 -7.77
N ASP A 201 -8.45 28.09 -7.53
CA ASP A 201 -7.05 27.65 -7.48
C ASP A 201 -6.72 26.78 -6.25
N SER A 202 -7.56 26.84 -5.21
CA SER A 202 -7.42 26.02 -3.99
C SER A 202 -8.74 25.90 -3.23
N VAL A 203 -8.85 24.88 -2.38
CA VAL A 203 -10.01 24.67 -1.49
C VAL A 203 -10.20 25.85 -0.53
N ASP A 204 -9.13 26.44 -0.02
CA ASP A 204 -9.22 27.60 0.89
C ASP A 204 -9.68 28.87 0.16
N ALA A 205 -9.25 29.08 -1.08
CA ALA A 205 -9.77 30.15 -1.93
C ALA A 205 -11.26 29.97 -2.22
N ALA A 206 -11.70 28.74 -2.49
CA ALA A 206 -13.11 28.40 -2.70
C ALA A 206 -13.95 28.64 -1.42
N ARG A 207 -13.48 28.22 -0.24
CA ARG A 207 -14.16 28.50 1.04
C ARG A 207 -14.28 30.00 1.31
N LYS A 208 -13.23 30.77 1.01
CA LYS A 208 -13.23 32.22 1.19
C LYS A 208 -14.21 32.93 0.24
N ALA A 209 -14.30 32.46 -1.01
CA ALA A 209 -15.27 32.97 -1.98
C ALA A 209 -16.71 32.63 -1.58
N GLN A 210 -16.96 31.43 -1.03
CA GLN A 210 -18.27 30.99 -0.56
C GLN A 210 -18.70 31.70 0.74
N GLY A 211 -17.76 31.96 1.66
CA GLY A 211 -18.01 32.71 2.90
C GLY A 211 -18.30 34.21 2.69
N ALA A 212 -17.91 34.77 1.55
CA ALA A 212 -18.21 36.16 1.18
C ALA A 212 -19.64 36.36 0.63
N GLY A 213 -20.36 35.27 0.33
CA GLY A 213 -21.69 35.31 -0.31
C GLY A 213 -22.91 35.19 0.64
N SER A 214 -22.73 34.89 1.94
CA SER A 214 -23.88 34.67 2.85
C SER A 214 -24.34 35.91 3.63
N GLY A 215 -23.83 37.09 3.30
CA GLY A 215 -24.24 38.37 3.90
C GLY A 215 -25.33 39.10 3.11
N GLY A 216 -26.55 38.57 3.04
CA GLY A 216 -27.67 39.35 2.50
C GLY A 216 -28.91 38.54 2.12
N GLY A 217 -29.92 38.49 2.99
CA GLY A 217 -31.25 37.99 2.64
C GLY A 217 -32.09 37.50 3.81
N SER A 218 -32.65 38.42 4.59
CA SER A 218 -33.74 38.18 5.53
C SER A 218 -35.05 37.86 4.78
N GLY A 219 -35.82 36.88 5.22
CA GLY A 219 -37.18 36.64 4.70
C GLY A 219 -37.84 35.38 5.24
N ALA A 220 -38.60 35.52 6.32
CA ALA A 220 -39.44 34.49 6.91
C ALA A 220 -40.51 33.92 5.94
N LYS A 221 -40.78 32.61 6.02
CA LYS A 221 -42.14 32.05 5.93
C LYS A 221 -42.23 30.65 6.53
N ALA A 222 -42.91 30.57 7.66
CA ALA A 222 -43.58 29.36 8.12
C ALA A 222 -44.70 28.98 7.12
N GLY A 223 -44.95 27.69 6.93
CA GLY A 223 -46.05 27.20 6.10
C GLY A 223 -46.12 25.68 6.08
N ALA A 224 -47.02 25.14 6.89
CA ALA A 224 -47.43 23.75 6.89
C ALA A 224 -47.98 23.27 5.53
N ASN A 225 -47.72 22.01 5.19
CA ASN A 225 -48.56 21.05 4.44
C ASN A 225 -47.72 19.77 4.30
N GLY A 226 -48.16 18.56 4.63
CA GLY A 226 -49.52 18.04 4.62
C GLY A 226 -49.68 17.05 3.45
N SER A 227 -49.24 15.81 3.68
CA SER A 227 -49.67 14.55 3.00
C SER A 227 -49.26 14.27 1.54
N PRO A 228 -49.39 13.02 1.02
CA PRO A 228 -49.51 11.71 1.70
C PRO A 228 -48.50 10.63 1.22
N ASN A 229 -48.30 9.66 2.10
CA ASN A 229 -47.75 8.33 1.82
C ASN A 229 -48.65 7.54 0.85
N PRO A 230 -48.14 6.93 -0.24
CA PRO A 230 -48.90 5.96 -1.00
C PRO A 230 -48.64 4.53 -0.48
N ALA A 231 -49.71 3.98 0.09
CA ALA A 231 -50.12 2.58 0.02
C ALA A 231 -49.18 1.50 0.61
N SER A 232 -49.53 1.10 1.84
CA SER A 232 -49.61 -0.31 2.20
C SER A 232 -50.35 -1.11 1.13
N ASN A 233 -49.77 -2.21 0.68
CA ASN A 233 -50.55 -3.37 0.25
C ASN A 233 -50.08 -4.57 1.07
N SER A 234 -50.95 -4.95 1.99
CA SER A 234 -51.02 -6.26 2.62
C SER A 234 -51.50 -7.30 1.60
N ASP A 235 -51.32 -8.57 1.97
CA ASP A 235 -51.83 -9.79 1.34
C ASP A 235 -51.03 -10.28 0.12
N SER A 236 -50.37 -11.43 0.18
CA SER A 236 -51.03 -12.70 0.42
C SER A 236 -50.02 -13.76 0.89
N GLN A 237 -50.39 -14.48 1.94
CA GLN A 237 -49.89 -15.83 2.19
C GLN A 237 -50.16 -16.73 0.99
N GLN A 238 -49.22 -17.62 0.67
CA GLN A 238 -49.55 -18.97 0.24
C GLN A 238 -48.38 -19.91 0.56
N GLU A 239 -48.53 -20.62 1.68
CA GLU A 239 -47.99 -21.96 1.87
C GLU A 239 -48.54 -22.89 0.78
N ALA A 240 -47.67 -23.69 0.16
CA ALA A 240 -48.05 -25.01 -0.36
C ALA A 240 -46.80 -25.87 -0.64
N GLN A 241 -46.63 -26.87 0.23
CA GLN A 241 -46.15 -28.25 -0.01
C GLN A 241 -44.68 -28.50 -0.33
#